data_AF-K1PM57-F1
#
_entry.id   AF-K1PM57-F1
#
_cell.length_a   1.000
_cell.length_b   1.000
_cell.length_c   1.000
_cell.angle_alpha   90.00
_cell.angle_beta   90.00
_cell.angle_gamma   90.00
#
_symmetry.space_group_name_H-M   'P 1'
#
loop_
_entity.id
_entity.type
_entity.pdbx_description
1 polymer ?
#
loop_
_entity_poly.entity_id
_entity_poly.type
_entity_poly.pdbx_seq_one_letter_code
_entity_poly.pdbx_strand_id
1 'polypeptide(L)'
;MINQCCKSKSDHSTSSQTDFFSKYTEQKPNLSSPTKLSHQITYKPRIYTGDTWSTEICVPDMNSVTRGDVLRAFFSTPISGPGGDDISMWDWHVDFYPQGVIFKPCLMIGLFWNCEIDEVVYETVRLTVTSNSSEYRRVQISALIYGQQDGHEYVAKCVTRTCYFDSEHPSHNFNDLMSLSDLLQKRSPYLLGRDNNALKIKIVIRPLMFL
;
A
#
# COMPACT_ATOMS: atom_id res chain seq x y z
N MET A 1 -45.91 -41.62 -12.33
CA MET A 1 -47.37 -41.63 -12.08
C MET A 1 -47.63 -40.87 -10.79
N ILE A 2 -48.51 -39.86 -10.87
CA ILE A 2 -49.35 -39.22 -9.83
C ILE A 2 -48.59 -38.42 -8.73
N ASN A 3 -48.53 -37.07 -8.72
CA ASN A 3 -49.50 -35.97 -8.54
C ASN A 3 -50.08 -35.73 -7.12
N GLN A 4 -49.98 -34.44 -6.71
CA GLN A 4 -50.94 -33.61 -5.93
C GLN A 4 -51.19 -33.95 -4.45
N CYS A 5 -51.66 -33.07 -3.55
CA CYS A 5 -51.82 -31.62 -3.34
C CYS A 5 -52.81 -31.49 -2.13
N CYS A 6 -53.04 -30.26 -1.64
CA CYS A 6 -54.09 -29.77 -0.70
C CYS A 6 -53.68 -29.72 0.80
N LYS A 7 -53.65 -28.60 1.54
CA LYS A 7 -54.50 -27.38 1.78
C LYS A 7 -55.59 -27.52 2.86
N SER A 8 -55.73 -26.40 3.61
CA SER A 8 -56.84 -25.86 4.44
C SER A 8 -56.74 -26.08 5.97
N LYS A 9 -56.57 -25.02 6.81
CA LYS A 9 -57.52 -24.00 7.39
C LYS A 9 -58.46 -24.63 8.45
N SER A 10 -58.88 -24.04 9.56
CA SER A 10 -58.77 -22.75 10.28
C SER A 10 -59.51 -22.92 11.64
N ASP A 11 -59.39 -21.97 12.59
CA ASP A 11 -60.47 -21.44 13.48
C ASP A 11 -59.84 -20.46 14.52
N HIS A 12 -60.11 -19.16 14.44
CA HIS A 12 -61.09 -18.35 15.22
C HIS A 12 -60.69 -18.07 16.68
N SER A 13 -60.91 -16.90 17.32
CA SER A 13 -60.72 -15.46 17.05
C SER A 13 -61.41 -14.74 18.22
N THR A 14 -60.77 -13.78 18.91
CA THR A 14 -61.50 -12.75 19.69
C THR A 14 -60.71 -11.44 19.79
N SER A 15 -61.30 -10.41 19.16
CA SER A 15 -61.37 -8.94 19.41
C SER A 15 -60.23 -8.23 20.18
N SER A 16 -59.82 -7.01 19.83
CA SER A 16 -60.65 -5.84 19.49
C SER A 16 -59.84 -4.67 18.87
N GLN A 17 -60.42 -4.04 17.83
CA GLN A 17 -60.61 -2.59 17.56
C GLN A 17 -59.39 -1.62 17.68
N THR A 18 -59.15 -0.62 16.82
CA THR A 18 -59.93 0.06 15.77
C THR A 18 -59.00 0.96 14.95
N ASP A 19 -59.46 1.28 13.75
CA ASP A 19 -58.92 2.13 12.68
C ASP A 19 -58.26 3.45 13.11
N PHE A 20 -57.36 3.99 12.26
CA PHE A 20 -57.54 5.33 11.69
C PHE A 20 -56.49 5.61 10.59
N PHE A 21 -56.98 5.86 9.37
CA PHE A 21 -56.24 6.42 8.23
C PHE A 21 -55.49 7.70 8.65
N SER A 22 -54.17 7.74 8.45
CA SER A 22 -53.40 8.98 8.56
C SER A 22 -52.88 9.44 7.21
N LYS A 23 -53.15 10.72 6.95
CA LYS A 23 -52.82 11.52 5.76
C LYS A 23 -51.30 11.67 5.64
N TYR A 24 -50.72 11.27 4.51
CA TYR A 24 -49.39 11.74 4.12
C TYR A 24 -49.54 12.86 3.10
N THR A 25 -49.26 14.07 3.57
CA THR A 25 -49.22 15.32 2.81
C THR A 25 -48.01 15.31 1.87
N GLU A 26 -48.24 15.45 0.56
CA GLU A 26 -47.19 15.73 -0.42
C GLU A 26 -46.56 17.09 -0.11
N GLN A 27 -45.32 17.09 0.38
CA GLN A 27 -44.47 18.27 0.44
C GLN A 27 -43.55 18.28 -0.77
N LYS A 28 -43.80 19.21 -1.69
CA LYS A 28 -42.96 19.51 -2.85
C LYS A 28 -41.67 20.17 -2.35
N PRO A 29 -40.47 19.60 -2.56
CA PRO A 29 -39.24 20.28 -2.17
C PRO A 29 -38.99 21.49 -3.07
N ASN A 30 -38.80 22.65 -2.45
CA ASN A 30 -38.46 23.90 -3.10
C ASN A 30 -37.12 23.76 -3.85
N LEU A 31 -37.12 24.08 -5.14
CA LEU A 31 -35.92 24.14 -5.97
C LEU A 31 -35.11 25.39 -5.60
N SER A 32 -34.32 25.31 -4.53
CA SER A 32 -33.27 26.28 -4.25
C SER A 32 -32.09 26.03 -5.20
N SER A 33 -31.69 27.09 -5.90
CA SER A 33 -30.46 27.34 -6.68
C SER A 33 -29.39 26.23 -6.73
N PRO A 34 -28.75 25.97 -7.89
CA PRO A 34 -27.64 25.03 -7.98
C PRO A 34 -26.44 25.60 -7.22
N THR A 35 -26.30 25.23 -5.96
CA THR A 35 -25.06 25.39 -5.22
C THR A 35 -24.02 24.56 -5.97
N LYS A 36 -23.08 25.21 -6.64
CA LYS A 36 -21.91 24.57 -7.25
C LYS A 36 -21.15 23.83 -6.16
N LEU A 37 -21.51 22.57 -5.89
CA LEU A 37 -20.70 21.66 -5.11
C LEU A 37 -19.62 21.11 -6.04
N SER A 38 -18.65 21.95 -6.41
CA SER A 38 -17.41 21.47 -7.04
C SER A 38 -16.53 20.84 -5.96
N HIS A 39 -17.02 19.78 -5.33
CA HIS A 39 -16.13 18.85 -4.68
C HIS A 39 -15.45 18.08 -5.82
N GLN A 40 -14.23 18.49 -6.18
CA GLN A 40 -13.34 17.64 -6.95
C GLN A 40 -13.20 16.33 -6.16
N ILE A 41 -13.91 15.30 -6.59
CA ILE A 41 -13.76 13.96 -6.06
C ILE A 41 -12.37 13.50 -6.51
N THR A 42 -11.37 13.67 -5.66
CA THR A 42 -10.04 13.13 -5.89
C THR A 42 -10.13 11.61 -5.82
N TYR A 43 -10.26 10.97 -6.99
CA TYR A 43 -10.24 9.53 -7.10
C TYR A 43 -8.91 8.99 -6.57
N LYS A 44 -8.96 8.24 -5.47
CA LYS A 44 -7.83 7.48 -4.94
C LYS A 44 -8.08 5.99 -5.21
N PRO A 45 -7.43 5.39 -6.22
CA PRO A 45 -7.61 3.97 -6.48
C PRO A 45 -7.23 3.16 -5.24
N ARG A 46 -8.01 2.12 -4.94
CA ARG A 46 -7.73 1.21 -3.82
C ARG A 46 -6.53 0.33 -4.16
N ILE A 47 -5.72 0.03 -3.15
CA ILE A 47 -4.58 -0.88 -3.27
C ILE A 47 -5.06 -2.28 -2.88
N TYR A 48 -4.85 -3.28 -3.75
CA TYR A 48 -5.27 -4.64 -3.51
C TYR A 48 -4.06 -5.52 -3.23
N THR A 49 -4.18 -6.44 -2.27
CA THR A 49 -3.09 -7.39 -1.98
C THR A 49 -2.79 -8.34 -3.14
N GLY A 50 -3.66 -8.41 -4.16
CA GLY A 50 -3.48 -9.18 -5.39
C GLY A 50 -3.00 -8.37 -6.60
N ASP A 51 -2.47 -7.16 -6.42
CA ASP A 51 -1.99 -6.36 -7.55
C ASP A 51 -0.88 -7.06 -8.34
N THR A 52 -1.05 -7.13 -9.67
CA THR A 52 -0.12 -7.82 -10.58
C THR A 52 1.27 -7.18 -10.60
N TRP A 53 1.33 -5.86 -10.47
CA TRP A 53 2.58 -5.09 -10.55
C TRP A 53 3.15 -4.85 -9.16
N SER A 54 3.57 -5.95 -8.56
CA SER A 54 4.08 -5.95 -7.19
C SER A 54 5.16 -7.01 -6.98
N THR A 55 5.92 -6.79 -5.91
CA THR A 55 6.88 -7.78 -5.39
C THR A 55 6.76 -7.84 -3.87
N GLU A 56 7.19 -8.95 -3.28
CA GLU A 56 7.17 -9.17 -1.84
C GLU A 56 8.58 -9.45 -1.33
N ILE A 57 8.92 -8.85 -0.19
CA ILE A 57 10.16 -9.12 0.54
C ILE A 57 9.77 -9.68 1.90
N CYS A 58 10.30 -10.87 2.19
CA CYS A 58 10.10 -11.57 3.46
C CYS A 58 11.45 -11.74 4.15
N VAL A 59 11.52 -11.31 5.41
CA VAL A 59 12.61 -11.61 6.35
C VAL A 59 12.11 -12.71 7.28
N PRO A 60 12.57 -13.96 7.16
CA PRO A 60 12.07 -15.06 8.00
C PRO A 60 12.48 -14.92 9.48
N ASP A 61 13.63 -14.32 9.74
CA ASP A 61 14.22 -14.15 11.06
C ASP A 61 14.84 -12.75 11.21
N MET A 62 14.13 -11.85 11.89
CA MET A 62 14.58 -10.49 12.13
C MET A 62 15.78 -10.38 13.06
N ASN A 63 16.03 -11.39 13.91
CA ASN A 63 17.21 -11.42 14.77
C ASN A 63 18.49 -11.70 13.97
N SER A 64 18.38 -12.34 12.81
CA SER A 64 19.53 -12.57 11.91
C SER A 64 19.94 -11.33 11.13
N VAL A 65 19.06 -10.32 11.07
CA VAL A 65 19.31 -9.09 10.33
C VAL A 65 20.03 -8.09 11.21
N THR A 66 20.98 -7.38 10.62
CA THR A 66 21.81 -6.37 11.24
C THR A 66 21.65 -5.01 10.56
N ARG A 67 22.15 -3.96 11.22
CA ARG A 67 22.12 -2.60 10.66
C ARG A 67 22.93 -2.56 9.36
N GLY A 68 22.36 -1.94 8.32
CA GLY A 68 22.99 -1.84 7.01
C GLY A 68 22.75 -3.02 6.08
N ASP A 69 22.16 -4.12 6.57
CA ASP A 69 21.73 -5.21 5.69
C ASP A 69 20.68 -4.74 4.69
N VAL A 70 20.78 -5.26 3.47
CA VAL A 70 19.91 -4.88 2.35
C VAL A 70 19.28 -6.12 1.75
N LEU A 71 17.95 -6.17 1.77
CA LEU A 71 17.18 -7.16 1.03
C LEU A 71 16.79 -6.57 -0.31
N ARG A 72 17.17 -7.27 -1.39
CA ARG A 72 16.91 -6.81 -2.74
C ARG A 72 15.79 -7.60 -3.39
N ALA A 73 14.92 -6.90 -4.11
CA ALA A 73 13.98 -7.50 -5.02
C ALA A 73 14.06 -6.79 -6.38
N PHE A 74 13.64 -7.51 -7.40
CA PHE A 74 13.56 -7.02 -8.76
C PHE A 74 12.25 -7.47 -9.38
N PHE A 75 11.58 -6.57 -10.08
CA PHE A 75 10.40 -6.90 -10.86
C PHE A 75 10.18 -5.86 -11.95
N SER A 76 9.35 -6.19 -12.93
CA SER A 76 9.08 -5.31 -14.06
C SER A 76 7.59 -5.01 -14.21
N THR A 77 7.27 -3.85 -14.77
CA THR A 77 5.90 -3.45 -15.10
C THR A 77 5.79 -3.08 -16.58
N PRO A 78 4.69 -3.39 -17.27
CA PRO A 78 4.50 -2.99 -18.66
C PRO A 78 4.69 -1.49 -18.86
N ILE A 79 5.25 -1.07 -19.99
CA ILE A 79 5.26 0.34 -20.39
C ILE A 79 3.87 0.67 -20.93
N SER A 80 3.06 1.37 -20.13
CA SER A 80 1.73 1.83 -20.55
C SER A 80 1.84 3.22 -21.17
N GLY A 81 1.65 3.34 -22.48
CA GLY A 81 1.66 4.62 -23.19
C GLY A 81 1.39 4.47 -24.69
N PRO A 82 1.04 5.56 -25.39
CA PRO A 82 0.89 5.54 -26.84
C PRO A 82 2.27 5.32 -27.49
N GLY A 83 2.51 4.11 -27.99
CA GLY A 83 3.78 3.71 -28.61
C GLY A 83 4.54 2.59 -27.89
N GLY A 84 4.05 2.13 -26.72
CA GLY A 84 4.57 0.90 -26.11
C GLY A 84 4.12 -0.32 -26.90
N ASP A 85 5.03 -1.22 -27.22
CA ASP A 85 4.64 -2.58 -27.64
C ASP A 85 4.23 -3.40 -26.39
N ASP A 86 3.43 -4.44 -26.58
CA ASP A 86 2.95 -5.30 -25.48
C ASP A 86 4.08 -6.07 -24.75
N ILE A 87 5.32 -5.88 -25.21
CA ILE A 87 6.53 -6.59 -24.77
C ILE A 87 7.42 -5.68 -23.91
N SER A 88 7.36 -4.37 -24.10
CA SER A 88 8.20 -3.41 -23.38
C SER A 88 7.86 -3.40 -21.90
N MET A 89 8.85 -3.78 -21.11
CA MET A 89 8.79 -3.80 -19.66
C MET A 89 9.71 -2.73 -19.08
N TRP A 90 9.34 -2.27 -17.90
CA TRP A 90 10.10 -1.32 -17.13
C TRP A 90 10.56 -1.96 -15.85
N ASP A 91 11.86 -1.96 -15.63
CA ASP A 91 12.45 -2.65 -14.51
C ASP A 91 12.54 -1.77 -13.26
N TRP A 92 12.29 -2.41 -12.13
CA TRP A 92 12.34 -1.80 -10.81
C TRP A 92 13.28 -2.62 -9.93
N HIS A 93 14.30 -1.94 -9.42
CA HIS A 93 15.16 -2.44 -8.37
C HIS A 93 14.66 -1.92 -7.04
N VAL A 94 14.49 -2.82 -6.07
CA VAL A 94 13.98 -2.50 -4.75
C VAL A 94 15.01 -2.92 -3.72
N ASP A 95 15.53 -1.95 -2.97
CA ASP A 95 16.44 -2.19 -1.84
C ASP A 95 15.71 -1.88 -0.53
N PHE A 96 15.60 -2.87 0.35
CA PHE A 96 14.93 -2.74 1.65
C PHE A 96 15.93 -2.88 2.80
N TYR A 97 15.93 -1.88 3.68
CA TYR A 97 16.80 -1.75 4.85
C TYR A 97 15.95 -1.85 6.12
N PRO A 98 15.73 -3.05 6.67
CA PRO A 98 14.82 -3.26 7.79
C PRO A 98 15.33 -2.71 9.13
N GLN A 99 16.65 -2.55 9.32
CA GLN A 99 17.23 -2.11 10.60
C GLN A 99 18.06 -0.82 10.53
N GLY A 100 17.92 -0.03 9.47
CA GLY A 100 18.70 1.19 9.28
C GLY A 100 19.74 1.09 8.18
N VAL A 101 20.27 2.25 7.81
CA VAL A 101 21.23 2.40 6.73
C VAL A 101 22.57 2.83 7.30
N ILE A 102 23.64 2.14 6.89
CA ILE A 102 25.00 2.48 7.27
C ILE A 102 25.72 3.04 6.04
N PHE A 103 26.26 4.24 6.18
CA PHE A 103 27.23 4.80 5.25
C PHE A 103 28.61 4.56 5.81
N LYS A 104 29.37 3.70 5.13
CA LYS A 104 30.73 3.36 5.52
C LYS A 104 31.63 4.60 5.46
N PRO A 105 32.68 4.66 6.31
CA PRO A 105 33.60 5.78 6.29
C PRO A 105 34.23 5.89 4.91
N CYS A 106 34.43 7.11 4.42
CA CYS A 106 34.98 7.37 3.10
C CYS A 106 35.90 8.58 3.10
N LEU A 107 36.75 8.66 2.09
CA LEU A 107 37.61 9.81 1.84
C LEU A 107 37.05 10.61 0.68
N MET A 108 36.57 11.82 0.94
CA MET A 108 36.23 12.77 -0.11
C MET A 108 37.52 13.40 -0.64
N ILE A 109 37.88 13.08 -1.89
CA ILE A 109 39.06 13.60 -2.56
C ILE A 109 38.69 14.93 -3.23
N GLY A 110 39.16 16.04 -2.68
CA GLY A 110 39.03 17.36 -3.27
C GLY A 110 40.28 17.75 -4.07
N LEU A 111 40.15 18.76 -4.94
CA LEU A 111 41.28 19.30 -5.69
C LEU A 111 42.36 19.94 -4.80
N PHE A 112 41.97 20.49 -3.64
CA PHE A 112 42.86 21.24 -2.74
C PHE A 112 43.10 20.55 -1.39
N TRP A 113 42.14 19.76 -0.90
CA TRP A 113 42.30 18.95 0.30
C TRP A 113 41.38 17.73 0.25
N ASN A 114 41.79 16.68 0.96
CA ASN A 114 40.96 15.52 1.21
C ASN A 114 40.24 15.70 2.54
N CYS A 115 39.03 15.16 2.64
CA CYS A 115 38.25 15.12 3.87
C CYS A 115 37.89 13.68 4.18
N GLU A 116 38.28 13.20 5.35
CA GLU A 116 37.76 11.94 5.89
C GLU A 116 36.33 12.18 6.40
N ILE A 117 35.42 11.29 6.03
CA ILE A 117 34.03 11.29 6.47
C ILE A 117 33.84 9.99 7.27
N ASP A 118 33.47 10.15 8.53
CA ASP A 118 33.24 9.03 9.44
C ASP A 118 32.02 8.18 9.04
N GLU A 119 31.91 6.99 9.63
CA GLU A 119 30.72 6.16 9.48
C GLU A 119 29.48 6.89 10.01
N VAL A 120 28.40 6.87 9.23
CA VAL A 120 27.11 7.43 9.65
C VAL A 120 26.03 6.36 9.61
N VAL A 121 25.32 6.21 10.72
CA VAL A 121 24.19 5.28 10.85
C VAL A 121 22.88 6.06 10.91
N TYR A 122 21.95 5.73 10.02
CA TYR A 122 20.59 6.26 10.01
C TYR A 122 19.61 5.21 10.51
N GLU A 123 19.01 5.46 11.67
CA GLU A 123 18.05 4.57 12.33
C GLU A 123 16.64 4.66 11.70
N THR A 124 16.55 4.29 10.42
CA THR A 124 15.30 4.36 9.65
C THR A 124 15.04 3.06 8.89
N VAL A 125 13.80 2.58 8.94
CA VAL A 125 13.37 1.48 8.08
C VAL A 125 13.14 2.05 6.68
N ARG A 126 14.09 1.81 5.77
CA ARG A 126 14.12 2.42 4.44
C ARG A 126 13.75 1.43 3.35
N LEU A 127 12.98 1.91 2.39
CA LEU A 127 12.84 1.29 1.08
C LEU A 127 13.36 2.24 0.02
N THR A 128 14.16 1.75 -0.89
CA THR A 128 14.64 2.49 -2.06
C THR A 128 14.09 1.79 -3.30
N VAL A 129 13.46 2.57 -4.18
CA VAL A 129 13.01 2.06 -5.48
C VAL A 129 13.75 2.80 -6.55
N THR A 130 14.45 2.05 -7.40
CA THR A 130 15.28 2.55 -8.48
C THR A 130 14.78 2.02 -9.82
N SER A 131 14.71 2.89 -10.81
CA SER A 131 14.52 2.54 -12.21
C SER A 131 15.84 2.59 -12.97
N ASN A 132 16.02 1.69 -13.93
CA ASN A 132 17.14 1.69 -14.86
C ASN A 132 16.86 2.49 -16.16
N SER A 133 15.67 3.06 -16.32
CA SER A 133 15.28 3.79 -17.52
C SER A 133 15.50 5.30 -17.33
N SER A 134 15.93 5.95 -18.41
CA SER A 134 16.08 7.41 -18.47
C SER A 134 14.80 8.13 -18.86
N GLU A 135 13.76 7.40 -19.29
CA GLU A 135 12.49 7.99 -19.71
C GLU A 135 11.73 8.56 -18.51
N TYR A 136 10.92 9.59 -18.76
CA TYR A 136 10.07 10.15 -17.72
C TYR A 136 8.92 9.19 -17.39
N ARG A 137 8.74 8.89 -16.10
CA ARG A 137 7.59 8.10 -15.63
C ARG A 137 7.05 8.57 -14.30
N ARG A 138 5.74 8.78 -14.27
CA ARG A 138 5.00 9.06 -13.04
C ARG A 138 4.33 7.79 -12.52
N VAL A 139 4.69 7.39 -11.31
CA VAL A 139 4.13 6.19 -10.66
C VAL A 139 3.68 6.48 -9.24
N GLN A 140 2.69 5.72 -8.77
CA GLN A 140 2.38 5.61 -7.36
C GLN A 140 3.00 4.33 -6.82
N ILE A 141 3.88 4.48 -5.84
CA ILE A 141 4.53 3.38 -5.14
C ILE A 141 3.86 3.23 -3.77
N SER A 142 3.47 2.01 -3.42
CA SER A 142 2.89 1.69 -2.13
C SER A 142 3.62 0.52 -1.47
N ALA A 143 4.11 0.73 -0.27
CA ALA A 143 4.63 -0.31 0.60
C ALA A 143 3.52 -0.73 1.57
N LEU A 144 3.07 -1.98 1.46
CA LEU A 144 2.16 -2.62 2.41
C LEU A 144 3.00 -3.40 3.42
N ILE A 145 2.96 -2.97 4.67
CA ILE A 145 3.64 -3.62 5.78
C ILE A 145 2.63 -4.54 6.45
N TYR A 146 2.98 -5.82 6.56
CA TYR A 146 2.12 -6.83 7.16
C TYR A 146 2.35 -6.92 8.66
N GLY A 147 1.31 -7.29 9.38
CA GLY A 147 1.33 -7.68 10.78
C GLY A 147 0.47 -8.93 10.98
N GLN A 148 0.49 -9.48 12.19
CA GLN A 148 -0.33 -10.64 12.53
C GLN A 148 -1.24 -10.35 13.71
N GLN A 149 -2.51 -10.74 13.58
CA GLN A 149 -3.48 -10.69 14.66
C GLN A 149 -4.27 -12.01 14.67
N ASP A 150 -4.35 -12.65 15.83
CA ASP A 150 -5.07 -13.92 16.02
C ASP A 150 -4.70 -15.01 15.00
N GLY A 151 -3.42 -15.04 14.59
CA GLY A 151 -2.90 -15.99 13.60
C GLY A 151 -3.08 -15.57 12.14
N HIS A 152 -3.83 -14.51 11.86
CA HIS A 152 -4.09 -14.02 10.51
C HIS A 152 -3.20 -12.82 10.13
N GLU A 153 -2.63 -12.88 8.92
CA GLU A 153 -1.91 -11.74 8.35
C GLU A 153 -2.90 -10.62 7.96
N TYR A 154 -2.54 -9.39 8.27
CA TYR A 154 -3.24 -8.19 7.83
C TYR A 154 -2.25 -7.10 7.43
N VAL A 155 -2.71 -6.10 6.68
CA VAL A 155 -1.89 -4.92 6.36
C VAL A 155 -1.92 -3.98 7.57
N ALA A 156 -0.84 -4.00 8.36
CA ALA A 156 -0.69 -3.17 9.54
C ALA A 156 -0.45 -1.69 9.20
N LYS A 157 0.27 -1.43 8.10
CA LYS A 157 0.54 -0.07 7.64
C LYS A 157 0.69 -0.04 6.12
N CYS A 158 0.23 1.05 5.51
CA CYS A 158 0.44 1.34 4.10
C CYS A 158 1.12 2.69 3.96
N VAL A 159 2.27 2.73 3.28
CA VAL A 159 2.98 3.97 2.94
C VAL A 159 2.94 4.14 1.44
N THR A 160 2.31 5.22 0.97
CA THR A 160 2.15 5.50 -0.45
C THR A 160 2.75 6.85 -0.82
N ARG A 161 3.54 6.90 -1.90
CA ARG A 161 4.04 8.15 -2.48
C ARG A 161 3.90 8.13 -4.00
N THR A 162 3.71 9.31 -4.56
CA THR A 162 3.83 9.53 -6.00
C THR A 162 5.28 9.89 -6.29
N CYS A 163 5.90 9.15 -7.20
CA CYS A 163 7.28 9.32 -7.61
C CYS A 163 7.35 9.67 -9.10
N TYR A 164 8.32 10.51 -9.42
CA TYR A 164 8.62 10.96 -10.77
C TYR A 164 10.02 10.46 -11.08
N PHE A 165 10.13 9.49 -11.98
CA PHE A 165 11.39 8.94 -12.44
C PHE A 165 11.78 9.60 -13.74
N ASP A 166 13.05 9.91 -13.89
CA ASP A 166 13.70 10.40 -15.10
C ASP A 166 15.22 10.17 -14.96
N SER A 167 16.00 10.62 -15.93
CA SER A 167 17.46 10.50 -15.92
C SER A 167 18.15 11.19 -14.72
N GLU A 168 17.52 12.19 -14.11
CA GLU A 168 18.07 12.93 -12.96
C GLU A 168 17.62 12.32 -11.62
N HIS A 169 16.45 11.70 -11.60
CA HIS A 169 15.81 11.10 -10.42
C HIS A 169 15.50 9.61 -10.63
N PRO A 170 16.52 8.77 -10.91
CA PRO A 170 16.30 7.35 -11.16
C PRO A 170 15.91 6.58 -9.89
N SER A 171 16.07 7.17 -8.70
CA SER A 171 15.84 6.49 -7.42
C SER A 171 15.07 7.34 -6.42
N HIS A 172 14.16 6.71 -5.68
CA HIS A 172 13.33 7.34 -4.66
C HIS A 172 13.44 6.59 -3.33
N ASN A 173 13.77 7.33 -2.27
CA ASN A 173 13.89 6.81 -0.90
C ASN A 173 12.61 7.03 -0.08
N PHE A 174 12.17 5.97 0.57
CA PHE A 174 11.06 5.92 1.50
C PHE A 174 11.63 5.64 2.88
N ASN A 175 12.03 6.71 3.57
CA ASN A 175 12.43 6.64 4.97
C ASN A 175 11.19 6.46 5.85
N ASP A 176 11.42 5.84 7.01
CA ASP A 176 10.45 5.71 8.10
C ASP A 176 9.18 4.96 7.66
N LEU A 177 9.36 3.92 6.83
CA LEU A 177 8.26 3.03 6.44
C LEU A 177 7.50 2.53 7.66
N MET A 178 8.24 2.20 8.71
CA MET A 178 7.73 1.97 10.06
C MET A 178 8.75 2.49 11.07
N SER A 179 8.31 2.69 12.31
CA SER A 179 9.21 3.05 13.40
C SER A 179 10.16 1.89 13.67
N LEU A 180 11.47 2.16 13.68
CA LEU A 180 12.47 1.15 14.00
C LEU A 180 12.31 0.67 15.45
N SER A 181 11.96 1.56 16.38
CA SER A 181 11.73 1.18 17.78
C SER A 181 10.54 0.23 17.91
N ASP A 182 9.46 0.50 17.16
CA ASP A 182 8.26 -0.35 17.18
C ASP A 182 8.53 -1.69 16.50
N LEU A 183 9.39 -1.71 15.48
CA LEU A 183 9.77 -2.94 14.77
C LEU A 183 10.60 -3.86 15.67
N LEU A 184 11.53 -3.31 16.45
CA LEU A 184 12.46 -4.08 17.29
C LEU A 184 11.89 -4.44 18.67
N GLN A 185 10.69 -3.95 19.02
CA GLN A 185 10.08 -4.30 20.31
C GLN A 185 9.58 -5.75 20.33
N LYS A 186 9.57 -6.37 21.51
CA LYS A 186 9.14 -7.77 21.71
C LYS A 186 7.74 -8.08 21.13
N ARG A 187 6.84 -7.10 21.17
CA ARG A 187 5.49 -7.18 20.60
C ARG A 187 5.31 -6.14 19.49
N SER A 188 6.12 -6.24 18.45
CA SER A 188 5.97 -5.43 17.25
C SER A 188 4.64 -5.72 16.55
N PRO A 189 3.87 -4.70 16.11
CA PRO A 189 2.67 -4.90 15.29
C PRO A 189 3.01 -5.26 13.83
N TYR A 190 4.27 -5.19 13.45
CA TYR A 190 4.75 -5.41 12.08
C TYR A 190 5.43 -6.76 11.88
N LEU A 191 5.55 -7.55 12.94
CA LEU A 191 6.17 -8.87 12.89
C LEU A 191 5.11 -9.96 12.81
N LEU A 192 5.53 -11.07 12.22
CA LEU A 192 4.73 -12.23 11.87
C LEU A 192 5.32 -13.48 12.54
N GLY A 193 4.51 -14.53 12.54
CA GLY A 193 4.87 -15.83 13.07
C GLY A 193 4.59 -15.93 14.56
N ARG A 194 4.58 -17.17 15.07
CA ARG A 194 4.33 -17.46 16.49
C ARG A 194 5.36 -16.81 17.40
N ASP A 195 6.59 -16.70 16.90
CA ASP A 195 7.72 -16.11 17.64
C ASP A 195 7.83 -14.60 17.45
N ASN A 196 6.92 -13.99 16.68
CA ASN A 196 6.90 -12.56 16.37
C ASN A 196 8.24 -12.06 15.83
N ASN A 197 8.77 -12.74 14.81
CA ASN A 197 10.16 -12.59 14.37
C ASN A 197 10.31 -12.50 12.84
N ALA A 198 9.27 -12.77 12.06
CA ALA A 198 9.32 -12.60 10.61
C ALA A 198 8.77 -11.23 10.20
N LEU A 199 9.35 -10.59 9.20
CA LEU A 199 8.85 -9.33 8.63
C LEU A 199 8.46 -9.56 7.17
N LYS A 200 7.31 -9.02 6.75
CA LYS A 200 6.86 -9.09 5.36
C LYS A 200 6.39 -7.73 4.89
N ILE A 201 6.88 -7.34 3.72
CA ILE A 201 6.40 -6.15 3.02
C ILE A 201 6.05 -6.51 1.58
N LYS A 202 5.03 -5.85 1.04
CA LYS A 202 4.66 -5.91 -0.37
C LYS A 202 4.81 -4.52 -0.99
N ILE A 203 5.53 -4.44 -2.10
CA ILE A 203 5.74 -3.21 -2.85
C ILE A 203 4.87 -3.29 -4.09
N VAL A 204 3.96 -2.33 -4.26
CA VAL A 204 3.09 -2.19 -5.43
C VAL A 204 3.48 -0.93 -6.18
N ILE A 205 3.71 -1.04 -7.48
CA ILE A 205 3.99 0.11 -8.35
C ILE A 205 2.87 0.23 -9.39
N ARG A 206 2.27 1.41 -9.46
CA ARG A 206 1.22 1.74 -10.42
C ARG A 206 1.62 2.91 -11.30
N PRO A 207 1.59 2.76 -12.63
CA PRO A 207 1.61 3.91 -13.54
C PRO A 207 0.45 4.85 -13.23
N LEU A 208 0.74 6.14 -13.10
CA LEU A 208 -0.29 7.18 -13.07
C LEU A 208 -0.36 7.79 -14.46
N MET A 209 -1.44 7.51 -15.19
CA MET A 209 -1.66 8.14 -16.48
C MET A 209 -1.85 9.65 -16.31
N PHE A 210 -1.41 10.42 -17.30
CA PHE A 210 -1.84 11.80 -17.46
C PHE A 210 -3.34 11.78 -17.78
N LEU A 211 -4.15 12.34 -16.88
CA LEU A 211 -5.53 12.75 -17.18
C LEU A 211 -5.49 14.12 -17.86
#